data_AF-A0A8T4R0P7-F1
#
_entry.id   AF-A0A8T4R0P7-F1
#
_cell.length_a   1.000
_cell.length_b   1.000
_cell.length_c   1.000
_cell.angle_alpha   90.00
_cell.angle_beta   90.00
_cell.angle_gamma   90.00
#
_symmetry.space_group_name_H-M   'P 1'
#
loop_
_entity.id
_entity.type
_entity.pdbx_description
1 polymer ?
#
loop_
_entity_poly.entity_id
_entity_poly.type
_entity_poly.pdbx_seq_one_letter_code
_entity_poly.pdbx_strand_id
1 'polypeptide(L)'
;MAVNDWCLWEWLGFRKKKEEKVDVLTDLRAIIEFLRTAERESKNLKLQFEEMLTIHKESKIIHESHLKVNNLRKQIEVFDHALERYQHFETDAAINGERTKKIAKVLIKEAEQEKQTDLLERIKKESHWTFNW
;
A
#
# COMPACT_ATOMS: atom_id res chain seq x y z
N MET A 1 33.48 -7.16 37.28
CA MET A 1 32.25 -7.24 36.47
C MET A 1 32.64 -6.97 35.02
N ALA A 2 32.75 -8.03 34.22
CA ALA A 2 33.05 -7.89 32.80
C ALA A 2 31.79 -7.33 32.11
N VAL A 3 31.89 -6.12 31.57
CA VAL A 3 30.86 -5.57 30.70
C VAL A 3 30.87 -6.43 29.44
N ASN A 4 29.70 -6.96 29.09
CA ASN A 4 29.52 -7.88 27.99
C ASN A 4 29.75 -7.13 26.67
N ASP A 5 30.95 -7.23 26.09
CA ASP A 5 31.39 -6.56 24.85
C ASP A 5 30.53 -6.91 23.60
N TRP A 6 29.53 -7.79 23.76
CA TRP A 6 28.67 -8.26 22.69
C TRP A 6 27.56 -7.29 22.25
N CYS A 7 27.24 -6.24 23.00
CA CYS A 7 26.12 -5.33 22.68
C CYS A 7 26.52 -3.95 22.10
N LEU A 8 27.82 -3.60 22.04
CA LEU A 8 28.23 -2.29 21.51
C LEU A 8 28.04 -2.16 19.99
N TRP A 9 28.18 -3.26 19.25
CA TRP A 9 28.06 -3.28 17.78
C TRP A 9 26.62 -3.10 17.27
N GLU A 10 25.62 -3.53 18.05
CA GLU A 10 24.20 -3.36 17.73
C GLU A 10 23.76 -1.90 17.95
N TRP A 11 24.30 -1.22 18.96
CA TRP A 11 24.01 0.20 19.25
C TRP A 11 24.65 1.16 18.24
N LEU A 12 25.82 0.80 17.71
CA LEU A 12 26.54 1.58 16.69
C LEU A 12 26.01 1.39 15.25
N GLY A 13 24.90 0.67 15.05
CA GLY A 13 24.26 0.54 13.74
C GLY A 13 25.02 -0.30 12.71
N PHE A 14 26.01 -1.11 13.13
CA PHE A 14 26.86 -1.90 12.22
C PHE A 14 26.22 -3.20 11.73
N ARG A 15 24.99 -3.54 12.14
CA ARG A 15 24.21 -4.55 11.43
C ARG A 15 23.76 -3.95 10.09
N LYS A 16 24.62 -4.07 9.08
CA LYS A 16 24.20 -4.01 7.67
C LYS A 16 23.01 -4.97 7.56
N LYS A 17 21.81 -4.42 7.41
CA LYS A 17 20.63 -5.20 7.00
C LYS A 17 21.11 -6.00 5.79
N LYS A 18 21.15 -7.33 5.92
CA LYS A 18 21.48 -8.21 4.80
C LYS A 18 20.53 -7.78 3.68
N GLU A 19 21.06 -7.22 2.59
CA GLU A 19 20.23 -6.84 1.46
C GLU A 19 19.47 -8.09 1.05
N GLU A 20 18.15 -8.08 1.28
CA GLU A 20 17.29 -9.14 0.79
C GLU A 20 17.49 -9.19 -0.71
N LYS A 21 17.92 -10.35 -1.21
CA LYS A 21 18.13 -10.55 -2.64
C LYS A 21 16.77 -10.36 -3.31
N VAL A 22 16.62 -9.27 -4.05
CA VAL A 22 15.38 -8.95 -4.76
C VAL A 22 15.15 -10.04 -5.81
N ASP A 23 14.05 -10.78 -5.67
CA ASP A 23 13.56 -11.71 -6.68
C ASP A 23 12.50 -10.99 -7.52
N VAL A 24 12.96 -10.41 -8.63
CA VAL A 24 12.12 -9.64 -9.56
C VAL A 24 10.93 -10.45 -10.06
N LEU A 25 11.09 -11.76 -10.31
CA LEU A 25 10.00 -12.60 -10.81
C LEU A 25 8.93 -12.81 -9.73
N THR A 26 9.35 -13.04 -8.49
CA THR A 26 8.43 -13.18 -7.35
C THR A 26 7.69 -11.86 -7.09
N ASP A 27 8.38 -10.72 -7.14
CA ASP A 27 7.74 -9.41 -6.96
C ASP A 27 6.78 -9.06 -8.09
N LEU A 28 7.12 -9.35 -9.35
CA LEU A 28 6.21 -9.17 -10.49
C LEU A 28 4.95 -10.04 -10.35
N ARG A 29 5.09 -11.30 -9.93
CA ARG A 29 3.93 -12.18 -9.69
C ARG A 29 3.03 -11.64 -8.58
N ALA A 30 3.61 -11.13 -7.50
CA ALA A 30 2.84 -10.54 -6.40
C ALA A 30 2.07 -9.28 -6.86
N ILE A 31 2.70 -8.41 -7.65
CA ILE A 31 2.05 -7.23 -8.23
C ILE A 31 0.89 -7.64 -9.14
N ILE A 32 1.09 -8.63 -10.02
CA ILE A 32 0.02 -9.14 -10.90
C ILE A 32 -1.15 -9.69 -10.09
N GLU A 33 -0.88 -10.45 -9.04
CA GLU A 33 -1.92 -11.02 -8.18
C GLU A 33 -2.67 -9.93 -7.39
N PHE A 34 -1.95 -8.93 -6.88
CA PHE A 34 -2.55 -7.75 -6.27
C PHE A 34 -3.48 -7.02 -7.26
N LEU A 35 -3.05 -6.77 -8.48
CA LEU A 35 -3.89 -6.08 -9.47
C LEU A 35 -5.17 -6.88 -9.82
N ARG A 36 -5.10 -8.21 -9.85
CA ARG A 36 -6.27 -9.07 -10.05
C ARG A 36 -7.24 -9.01 -8.87
N THR A 37 -6.71 -9.05 -7.65
CA THR A 37 -7.53 -9.01 -6.44
C THR A 37 -8.10 -7.60 -6.17
N ALA A 38 -7.34 -6.55 -6.48
CA ALA A 38 -7.74 -5.15 -6.37
C ALA A 38 -9.01 -4.82 -7.16
N GLU A 39 -9.21 -5.42 -8.33
CA GLU A 39 -10.46 -5.24 -9.09
C GLU A 39 -11.68 -5.75 -8.31
N ARG A 40 -11.56 -6.90 -7.65
CA ARG A 40 -12.63 -7.45 -6.82
C ARG A 40 -12.84 -6.63 -5.55
N GLU A 41 -11.75 -6.27 -4.85
CA GLU A 41 -11.83 -5.51 -3.61
C GLU A 41 -12.41 -4.11 -3.83
N SER A 42 -12.04 -3.43 -4.93
CA SER A 42 -12.60 -2.13 -5.30
C SER A 42 -14.10 -2.20 -5.61
N LYS A 43 -14.59 -3.29 -6.25
CA LYS A 43 -16.02 -3.52 -6.44
C LYS A 43 -16.76 -3.69 -5.11
N ASN A 44 -16.19 -4.46 -4.19
CA ASN A 44 -16.78 -4.68 -2.86
C ASN A 44 -16.84 -3.37 -2.05
N LEU A 45 -15.75 -2.60 -2.03
CA LEU A 45 -15.70 -1.29 -1.36
C LEU A 45 -16.72 -0.32 -1.96
N LYS A 46 -16.83 -0.28 -3.29
CA LYS A 46 -17.83 0.55 -3.98
C LYS A 46 -19.24 0.24 -3.50
N LEU A 47 -19.61 -1.04 -3.41
CA LEU A 47 -20.95 -1.43 -2.93
C LEU A 47 -21.23 -0.95 -1.51
N GLN A 48 -20.24 -1.03 -0.60
CA GLN A 48 -20.39 -0.53 0.77
C GLN A 48 -20.56 0.99 0.83
N PHE A 49 -19.80 1.74 0.02
CA PHE A 49 -19.96 3.20 -0.07
C PHE A 49 -21.29 3.60 -0.72
N GLU A 50 -21.80 2.83 -1.69
CA GLU A 50 -23.12 3.05 -2.28
C GLU A 50 -24.26 2.74 -1.30
N GLU A 51 -24.11 1.70 -0.47
CA GLU A 51 -25.03 1.42 0.63
C GLU A 51 -25.02 2.56 1.65
N MET A 52 -23.84 3.01 2.09
CA MET A 52 -23.70 4.14 3.01
C MET A 52 -24.34 5.40 2.44
N LEU A 53 -24.13 5.70 1.15
CA LEU A 53 -24.77 6.83 0.47
C LEU A 53 -26.29 6.73 0.52
N THR A 54 -26.84 5.53 0.36
CA THR A 54 -28.29 5.28 0.41
C THR A 54 -28.83 5.53 1.82
N ILE A 55 -28.23 4.93 2.84
CA ILE A 55 -28.64 5.10 4.24
C ILE A 55 -28.51 6.56 4.67
N HIS A 56 -27.45 7.25 4.21
CA HIS A 56 -27.27 8.67 4.49
C HIS A 56 -28.34 9.53 3.83
N LYS A 57 -28.78 9.21 2.61
CA LYS A 57 -29.93 9.90 1.98
C LYS A 57 -31.22 9.69 2.75
N GLU A 58 -31.49 8.47 3.22
CA GLU A 58 -32.65 8.18 4.07
C GLU A 58 -32.65 9.02 5.35
N SER A 59 -31.49 9.25 5.95
CA SER A 59 -31.36 10.07 7.16
C SER A 59 -31.93 11.49 7.01
N LYS A 60 -31.95 12.04 5.78
CA LYS A 60 -32.44 13.39 5.49
C LYS A 60 -33.96 13.52 5.53
N ILE A 61 -34.67 12.40 5.35
CA ILE A 61 -36.15 12.38 5.32
C ILE A 61 -36.76 11.82 6.61
N ILE A 62 -35.95 11.26 7.50
CA ILE A 62 -36.41 10.77 8.80
C ILE A 62 -36.57 11.96 9.75
N HIS A 63 -37.77 12.16 10.28
CA HIS A 63 -38.05 13.21 11.27
C HIS A 63 -38.07 12.69 12.71
N GLU A 64 -38.39 11.41 12.90
CA GLU A 64 -38.53 10.78 14.22
C GLU A 64 -37.17 10.51 14.88
N SER A 65 -37.00 10.97 16.12
CA SER A 65 -35.71 10.91 16.82
C SER A 65 -35.16 9.49 16.98
N HIS A 66 -36.00 8.51 17.30
CA HIS A 66 -35.56 7.13 17.51
C HIS A 66 -35.11 6.48 16.19
N LEU A 67 -35.82 6.77 15.07
CA LEU A 67 -35.43 6.31 13.74
C LEU A 67 -34.12 6.95 13.27
N LYS A 68 -33.87 8.24 13.59
CA LYS A 68 -32.57 8.88 13.30
C LYS A 68 -31.41 8.18 14.00
N VAL A 69 -31.59 7.82 15.27
CA VAL A 69 -30.56 7.08 16.04
C VAL A 69 -30.30 5.71 15.42
N ASN A 70 -31.34 4.97 15.05
CA ASN A 70 -31.19 3.67 14.41
C ASN A 70 -30.51 3.77 13.04
N ASN A 71 -30.88 4.76 12.23
CA ASN A 71 -30.23 5.02 10.94
C ASN A 71 -28.75 5.39 11.12
N LEU A 72 -28.41 6.24 12.10
CA LEU A 72 -27.02 6.58 12.41
C LEU A 72 -26.21 5.35 12.83
N ARG A 73 -26.78 4.46 13.65
CA ARG A 73 -26.12 3.19 14.02
C ARG A 73 -25.80 2.35 12.78
N LYS A 74 -26.76 2.22 11.86
CA LYS A 74 -26.56 1.49 10.59
C LYS A 74 -25.48 2.15 9.72
N GLN A 75 -25.45 3.49 9.66
CA GLN A 75 -24.39 4.22 8.95
C GLN A 75 -23.01 3.89 9.53
N ILE A 76 -22.87 3.93 10.86
CA ILE A 76 -21.60 3.62 11.54
C ILE A 76 -21.18 2.18 11.24
N GLU A 77 -22.08 1.20 11.35
CA GLU A 77 -21.78 -0.21 11.10
C GLU A 77 -21.30 -0.46 9.66
N VAL A 78 -22.01 0.08 8.66
CA VAL A 78 -21.61 -0.06 7.24
C VAL A 78 -20.27 0.63 6.98
N PHE A 79 -20.07 1.82 7.57
CA PHE A 79 -18.85 2.58 7.35
C PHE A 79 -17.63 1.97 8.05
N ASP A 80 -17.80 1.37 9.23
CA ASP A 80 -16.74 0.66 9.95
C ASP A 80 -16.19 -0.51 9.11
N HIS A 81 -17.09 -1.31 8.54
CA HIS A 81 -16.70 -2.38 7.61
C HIS A 81 -16.05 -1.87 6.32
N ALA A 82 -16.47 -0.70 5.82
CA ALA A 82 -15.82 -0.07 4.66
C ALA A 82 -14.42 0.42 5.00
N LEU A 83 -14.22 1.01 6.19
CA LEU A 83 -12.92 1.49 6.66
C LEU A 83 -11.93 0.35 6.85
N GLU A 84 -12.33 -0.74 7.51
CA GLU A 84 -11.48 -1.92 7.71
C GLU A 84 -10.97 -2.47 6.36
N ARG A 85 -11.88 -2.64 5.39
CA ARG A 85 -11.51 -3.11 4.05
C ARG A 85 -10.64 -2.13 3.29
N TYR A 86 -10.92 -0.82 3.42
CA TYR A 86 -10.13 0.21 2.75
C TYR A 86 -8.71 0.24 3.30
N GLN A 87 -8.54 0.07 4.62
CA GLN A 87 -7.24 -0.03 5.27
C GLN A 87 -6.43 -1.22 4.74
N HIS A 88 -7.05 -2.39 4.57
CA HIS A 88 -6.39 -3.55 3.97
C HIS A 88 -6.00 -3.28 2.51
N PHE A 89 -6.89 -2.70 1.71
CA PHE A 89 -6.62 -2.34 0.33
C PHE A 89 -5.45 -1.35 0.21
N GLU A 90 -5.41 -0.30 1.04
CA GLU A 90 -4.32 0.67 1.10
C GLU A 90 -3.00 0.01 1.49
N THR A 91 -3.03 -0.86 2.51
CA THR A 91 -1.84 -1.59 2.97
C THR A 91 -1.26 -2.48 1.87
N ASP A 92 -2.11 -3.22 1.17
CA ASP A 92 -1.69 -4.07 0.05
C ASP A 92 -1.16 -3.24 -1.12
N ALA A 93 -1.81 -2.12 -1.43
CA ALA A 93 -1.34 -1.17 -2.45
C ALA A 93 0.04 -0.61 -2.10
N ALA A 94 0.27 -0.22 -0.84
CA ALA A 94 1.56 0.28 -0.36
C ALA A 94 2.66 -0.79 -0.46
N ILE A 95 2.40 -2.02 -0.04
CA ILE A 95 3.34 -3.14 -0.14
C ILE A 95 3.74 -3.39 -1.60
N ASN A 96 2.77 -3.40 -2.52
CA ASN A 96 3.04 -3.61 -3.95
C ASN A 96 3.69 -2.38 -4.61
N GLY A 97 3.42 -1.18 -4.10
CA GLY A 97 4.16 0.04 -4.44
C GLY A 97 5.66 -0.11 -4.12
N GLU A 98 5.99 -0.60 -2.93
CA GLU A 98 7.38 -0.86 -2.54
C GLU A 98 8.05 -1.95 -3.39
N ARG A 99 7.34 -3.02 -3.75
CA ARG A 99 7.83 -4.02 -4.71
C ARG A 99 8.16 -3.40 -6.06
N THR A 100 7.28 -2.51 -6.55
CA THR A 100 7.50 -1.78 -7.81
C THR A 100 8.75 -0.91 -7.75
N LYS A 101 8.95 -0.18 -6.64
CA LYS A 101 10.16 0.63 -6.39
C LYS A 101 11.43 -0.24 -6.34
N LYS A 102 11.36 -1.42 -5.71
CA LYS A 102 12.49 -2.38 -5.68
C LYS A 102 12.87 -2.86 -7.07
N ILE A 103 11.90 -3.25 -7.90
CA ILE A 103 12.16 -3.69 -9.29
C ILE A 103 12.79 -2.56 -10.09
N ALA A 104 12.26 -1.34 -10.01
CA ALA A 104 12.81 -0.20 -10.74
C ALA A 104 14.28 0.09 -10.35
N LYS A 105 14.63 -0.04 -9.07
CA LYS A 105 16.03 0.08 -8.60
C LYS A 105 16.93 -1.02 -9.17
N VAL A 106 16.44 -2.26 -9.27
CA VAL A 106 17.18 -3.37 -9.90
C VAL A 106 17.45 -3.05 -11.37
N LEU A 107 16.44 -2.60 -12.12
CA LEU A 107 16.59 -2.26 -13.54
C LEU A 107 17.58 -1.11 -13.77
N ILE A 108 17.55 -0.07 -12.92
CA ILE A 108 18.54 1.01 -12.98
C ILE A 108 19.96 0.45 -12.78
N LYS A 109 20.15 -0.41 -11.77
CA LYS A 109 21.45 -1.02 -11.47
C LYS A 109 21.94 -1.92 -12.60
N GLU A 110 21.06 -2.70 -13.22
CA GLU A 110 21.39 -3.51 -14.40
C GLU A 110 21.78 -2.63 -15.59
N ALA A 111 21.05 -1.54 -15.85
CA ALA A 111 21.38 -0.58 -16.91
C ALA A 111 22.75 0.12 -16.67
N GLU A 112 23.10 0.42 -15.41
CA GLU A 112 24.42 0.92 -15.03
C GLU A 112 25.52 -0.11 -15.30
N GLN A 113 25.29 -1.37 -14.96
CA GLN A 113 26.23 -2.48 -15.20
C GLN A 113 26.47 -2.71 -16.70
N GLU A 114 25.41 -2.66 -17.50
CA GLU A 114 25.42 -2.81 -18.96
C GLU A 114 25.76 -1.51 -19.72
N LYS A 115 26.12 -0.44 -19.00
CA LYS A 115 26.56 0.87 -19.53
C LYS A 115 25.55 1.51 -20.51
N GLN A 116 24.25 1.35 -20.25
CA GLN A 116 23.16 1.92 -21.05
C GLN A 116 22.92 3.40 -20.71
N THR A 117 23.90 4.26 -21.04
CA THR A 117 23.92 5.67 -20.63
C THR A 117 22.74 6.49 -21.15
N ASP A 118 22.29 6.25 -22.38
CA ASP A 118 21.13 6.89 -23.00
C ASP A 118 19.83 6.59 -22.24
N LEU A 119 19.63 5.33 -21.83
CA LEU A 119 18.49 4.92 -21.02
C LEU A 119 18.51 5.58 -19.63
N LEU A 120 19.68 5.64 -19.00
CA LEU A 120 19.85 6.26 -17.68
C LEU A 120 19.60 7.77 -17.72
N GLU A 121 20.05 8.46 -18.77
CA GLU A 121 19.77 9.90 -18.96
C GLU A 121 18.29 10.18 -19.16
N ARG A 122 17.58 9.30 -19.88
CA ARG A 122 16.13 9.38 -20.02
C ARG A 122 15.44 9.18 -18.67
N ILE A 123 15.76 8.10 -17.95
CA ILE A 123 15.16 7.74 -16.66
C ILE A 123 15.30 8.86 -15.61
N LYS A 124 16.46 9.52 -15.55
CA LYS A 124 16.69 10.63 -14.60
C LYS A 124 15.76 11.84 -14.79
N LYS A 125 15.20 12.03 -15.98
CA LYS A 125 14.27 13.13 -16.29
C LYS A 125 12.83 12.77 -15.93
N GLU A 126 12.55 11.50 -15.64
CA GLU A 126 11.22 10.97 -15.40
C GLU A 126 10.92 10.89 -13.89
N SER A 127 10.00 11.72 -13.41
CA SER A 127 9.69 11.85 -11.97
C SER A 127 9.23 10.53 -11.32
N HIS A 128 8.55 9.66 -12.07
CA HIS A 128 8.05 8.38 -11.56
C HIS A 128 9.18 7.39 -11.22
N TRP A 129 10.38 7.55 -11.79
CA TRP A 129 11.57 6.76 -11.45
C TRP A 129 12.33 7.28 -10.22
N THR A 130 11.99 8.48 -9.75
CA THR A 130 12.58 9.08 -8.54
C THR A 130 11.82 8.73 -7.26
N PHE A 131 10.70 8.00 -7.39
CA PHE A 131 9.89 7.48 -6.27
C PHE A 131 9.35 8.54 -5.30
N ASN A 132 9.13 9.77 -5.76
CA ASN A 132 8.56 10.88 -4.98
C ASN A 132 7.03 10.79 -4.80
N TRP A 133 6.49 9.57 -4.66
CA TRP A 133 5.08 9.25 -4.51
C TRP A 133 4.87 8.18 -3.43
#